data_AF-A0A9W6G5P9-F1
#
_entry.id   AF-A0A9W6G5P9-F1
#
_cell.length_a   1.000
_cell.length_b   1.000
_cell.length_c   1.000
_cell.angle_alpha   90.00
_cell.angle_beta   90.00
_cell.angle_gamma   90.00
#
_symmetry.space_group_name_H-M   'P 1'
#
loop_
_entity.id
_entity.type
_entity.pdbx_description
1 polymer ?
#
loop_
_entity_poly.entity_id
_entity_poly.type
_entity_poly.pdbx_seq_one_letter_code
_entity_poly.pdbx_strand_id
1 'polypeptide(L)'
;MAVLGAAGVVAVAALATAATAPTAQAATVTIDPLESALGYNAFIEGDTTLTSHESEGPIATGGNLTIGGTYNVAIHTTGTFIDGDDAQPSALVVGGRLKYGQNPSIGNILRVLNEGYVKIGDLTGTSVLNTDTNNASVNTRLVAAGAAYDSTPRAELTVQQPIDSVGPTSPIDFDTAFADFRSKASQLAECENTVTMRDPSGLAVAKGEVAPGQQIRISLESGTTNVLDLTGEDLNNMANLTFLDQPSADTPLLINVDTSGTGGELDWDVATQAGISGTQAPYILWDWAGTTELNTVSGDTVEGTVYAPDAVFSDTSPANIEGQIIAKQATLGDLGEEGGEIHQFPFAAELSCETDVTPSPSPSRSHDNVTWSPHPSDADGTTGSDGSDGSDGSNGAGDGLATTGGDARAFMITAASLVAVGAVALIAAGRRRARE
;
A
#
# COMPACT_ATOMS: atom_id res chain seq x y z
N MET A 1 61.02 65.38 -44.46
CA MET A 1 60.01 66.28 -43.89
C MET A 1 58.69 65.91 -44.54
N ALA A 2 57.57 65.59 -43.90
CA ALA A 2 57.14 65.63 -42.51
C ALA A 2 55.86 64.76 -42.39
N VAL A 3 55.82 63.91 -41.36
CA VAL A 3 54.69 63.67 -40.41
C VAL A 3 53.38 63.06 -40.98
N LEU A 4 53.07 61.78 -40.72
CA LEU A 4 52.40 61.18 -39.53
C LEU A 4 50.94 61.59 -39.33
N GLY A 5 50.05 60.59 -39.29
CA GLY A 5 48.64 60.71 -38.89
C GLY A 5 47.93 59.36 -38.93
N ALA A 6 48.21 58.48 -37.97
CA ALA A 6 47.52 57.20 -37.79
C ALA A 6 46.23 57.40 -36.97
N ALA A 7 45.08 56.97 -37.50
CA ALA A 7 43.82 56.90 -36.77
C ALA A 7 43.64 55.46 -36.25
N GLY A 8 43.68 55.30 -34.93
CA GLY A 8 43.37 54.05 -34.25
C GLY A 8 41.86 53.88 -34.08
N VAL A 9 41.32 52.75 -34.55
CA VAL A 9 39.94 52.32 -34.28
C VAL A 9 39.98 51.42 -33.05
N VAL A 10 39.33 51.84 -31.96
CA VAL A 10 39.10 51.02 -30.78
C VAL A 10 37.81 50.23 -31.01
N ALA A 11 37.94 48.91 -31.22
CA ALA A 11 36.80 48.00 -31.22
C ALA A 11 36.49 47.60 -29.77
N VAL A 12 35.34 48.04 -29.26
CA VAL A 12 34.80 47.59 -27.98
C VAL A 12 34.09 46.26 -28.21
N ALA A 13 34.70 45.15 -27.81
CA ALA A 13 34.06 43.85 -27.77
C ALA A 13 33.15 43.79 -26.53
N ALA A 14 31.84 43.84 -26.74
CA ALA A 14 30.86 43.55 -25.70
C ALA A 14 30.84 42.04 -25.46
N LEU A 15 31.44 41.57 -24.36
CA LEU A 15 31.21 40.21 -23.86
C LEU A 15 29.79 40.15 -23.28
N ALA A 16 28.88 39.49 -24.00
CA ALA A 16 27.61 39.05 -23.43
C ALA A 16 27.89 37.87 -22.50
N THR A 17 27.88 38.12 -21.18
CA THR A 17 27.82 37.05 -20.18
C THR A 17 26.43 36.45 -20.22
N ALA A 18 26.28 35.29 -20.87
CA ALA A 18 25.07 34.49 -20.75
C ALA A 18 24.93 34.04 -19.29
N ALA A 19 23.93 34.60 -18.59
CA ALA A 19 23.56 34.13 -17.27
C ALA A 19 22.93 32.73 -17.45
N THR A 20 23.65 31.68 -17.06
CA THR A 20 23.10 30.34 -16.92
C THR A 20 22.09 30.37 -15.78
N ALA A 21 20.80 30.27 -16.09
CA ALA A 21 19.79 30.02 -15.08
C ALA A 21 20.14 28.70 -14.36
N PRO A 22 20.00 28.61 -13.03
CA PRO A 22 20.17 27.34 -12.35
C PRO A 22 19.12 26.37 -12.89
N THR A 23 19.56 25.25 -13.47
CA THR A 23 18.70 24.11 -13.76
C THR A 23 18.17 23.60 -12.42
N ALA A 24 16.85 23.63 -12.23
CA ALA A 24 16.22 22.95 -11.10
C ALA A 24 16.59 21.47 -11.19
N GLN A 25 17.20 20.94 -10.13
CA GLN A 25 17.51 19.53 -10.05
C GLN A 25 16.24 18.84 -9.54
N ALA A 26 15.71 17.90 -10.30
CA ALA A 26 14.57 17.09 -9.87
C ALA A 26 14.92 16.46 -8.52
N ALA A 27 13.97 16.52 -7.58
CA ALA A 27 14.13 15.86 -6.29
C ALA A 27 13.63 14.42 -6.44
N THR A 28 14.51 13.46 -6.19
CA THR A 28 14.11 12.05 -6.05
C THR A 28 13.40 11.90 -4.70
N VAL A 29 12.15 11.44 -4.74
CA VAL A 29 11.39 11.10 -3.54
C VAL A 29 11.32 9.58 -3.45
N THR A 30 11.69 9.04 -2.29
CA THR A 30 11.52 7.63 -1.96
C THR A 30 10.22 7.44 -1.18
N ILE A 31 9.41 6.48 -1.59
CA ILE A 31 8.05 6.25 -1.11
C ILE A 31 7.93 4.78 -0.71
N ASP A 32 7.51 4.52 0.54
CA ASP A 32 6.90 3.24 0.93
C ASP A 32 5.37 3.40 0.81
N PRO A 33 4.75 2.82 -0.24
CA PRO A 33 3.32 2.98 -0.47
C PRO A 33 2.46 2.27 0.56
N LEU A 34 3.00 1.25 1.26
CA LEU A 34 2.22 0.35 2.11
C LEU A 34 2.54 0.49 3.61
N GLU A 35 3.38 1.45 4.00
CA GLU A 35 3.71 1.72 5.41
C GLU A 35 2.45 1.81 6.31
N SER A 36 1.44 2.56 5.87
CA SER A 36 0.19 2.77 6.60
C SER A 36 -0.70 1.52 6.69
N ALA A 37 -0.38 0.44 5.95
CA ALA A 37 -1.16 -0.80 5.94
C ALA A 37 -0.75 -1.77 7.05
N LEU A 38 0.32 -1.47 7.81
CA LEU A 38 0.74 -2.23 9.00
C LEU A 38 0.96 -3.75 8.74
N GLY A 39 1.27 -4.12 7.49
CA GLY A 39 1.49 -5.51 7.07
C GLY A 39 0.22 -6.35 6.91
N TYR A 40 -0.96 -5.73 6.85
CA TYR A 40 -2.21 -6.42 6.55
C TYR A 40 -2.27 -6.88 5.08
N ASN A 41 -2.74 -8.11 4.86
CA ASN A 41 -2.89 -8.67 3.52
C ASN A 41 -3.97 -7.93 2.72
N ALA A 42 -5.05 -7.55 3.41
CA ALA A 42 -6.05 -6.63 2.89
C ALA A 42 -6.31 -5.54 3.93
N PHE A 43 -6.23 -4.28 3.51
CA PHE A 43 -6.45 -3.11 4.35
C PHE A 43 -7.45 -2.19 3.66
N ILE A 44 -8.67 -2.14 4.20
CA ILE A 44 -9.85 -1.58 3.54
C ILE A 44 -10.42 -0.43 4.37
N GLU A 45 -10.77 0.70 3.74
CA GLU A 45 -11.25 1.90 4.46
C GLU A 45 -12.65 1.68 5.03
N GLY A 46 -13.55 1.21 4.18
CA GLY A 46 -14.99 1.15 4.41
C GLY A 46 -15.48 -0.27 4.63
N ASP A 47 -16.74 -0.52 4.25
CA ASP A 47 -17.38 -1.81 4.42
C ASP A 47 -16.68 -2.92 3.59
N THR A 48 -16.61 -4.12 4.15
CA THR A 48 -16.04 -5.31 3.51
C THR A 48 -17.01 -6.48 3.58
N THR A 49 -17.13 -7.27 2.51
CA THR A 49 -17.85 -8.54 2.51
C THR A 49 -16.89 -9.69 2.21
N LEU A 50 -16.89 -10.71 3.07
CA LEU A 50 -16.11 -11.94 2.90
C LEU A 50 -17.05 -13.10 2.60
N THR A 51 -16.93 -13.70 1.41
CA THR A 51 -17.89 -14.69 0.92
C THR A 51 -17.29 -16.07 0.74
N SER A 52 -16.15 -16.21 0.05
CA SER A 52 -15.54 -17.51 -0.28
C SER A 52 -14.01 -17.52 -0.14
N HIS A 53 -13.45 -18.72 0.01
CA HIS A 53 -12.01 -19.01 0.11
C HIS A 53 -11.35 -18.44 1.36
N GLU A 54 -10.28 -17.66 1.18
CA GLU A 54 -9.38 -17.30 2.25
C GLU A 54 -8.41 -16.18 1.91
N SER A 55 -7.84 -15.62 2.98
CA SER A 55 -6.62 -14.83 2.95
C SER A 55 -5.56 -15.52 3.81
N GLU A 56 -4.36 -15.67 3.25
CA GLU A 56 -3.20 -16.23 3.93
C GLU A 56 -2.72 -15.37 5.09
N GLY A 57 -2.85 -14.05 4.96
CA GLY A 57 -2.52 -13.09 5.99
C GLY A 57 -3.72 -12.47 6.70
N PRO A 58 -3.45 -11.45 7.52
CA PRO A 58 -4.48 -10.78 8.31
C PRO A 58 -5.27 -9.76 7.47
N ILE A 59 -6.48 -9.42 7.91
CA ILE A 59 -7.36 -8.43 7.25
C ILE A 59 -7.70 -7.28 8.22
N ALA A 60 -7.66 -6.04 7.73
CA ALA A 60 -8.15 -4.86 8.43
C ALA A 60 -9.22 -4.15 7.58
N THR A 61 -10.37 -3.84 8.19
CA THR A 61 -11.45 -3.08 7.56
C THR A 61 -11.89 -1.96 8.50
N GLY A 62 -11.97 -0.72 8.02
CA GLY A 62 -12.40 0.42 8.83
C GLY A 62 -13.92 0.49 9.00
N GLY A 63 -14.67 -0.07 8.04
CA GLY A 63 -16.13 -0.14 8.09
C GLY A 63 -16.66 -1.40 8.76
N ASN A 64 -17.87 -1.77 8.37
CA ASN A 64 -18.51 -2.99 8.82
C ASN A 64 -18.03 -4.19 8.00
N LEU A 65 -17.86 -5.33 8.66
CA LEU A 65 -17.56 -6.59 7.99
C LEU A 65 -18.81 -7.46 7.86
N THR A 66 -19.20 -7.79 6.64
CA THR A 66 -20.28 -8.76 6.38
C THR A 66 -19.72 -10.16 6.21
N ILE A 67 -20.23 -11.09 7.02
CA ILE A 67 -19.96 -12.53 6.85
C ILE A 67 -20.90 -13.06 5.76
N GLY A 68 -20.46 -12.92 4.51
CA GLY A 68 -21.22 -13.28 3.30
C GLY A 68 -21.32 -14.80 3.09
N GLY A 69 -20.29 -15.54 3.48
CA GLY A 69 -20.22 -17.01 3.38
C GLY A 69 -19.21 -17.61 4.35
N THR A 70 -18.53 -18.69 3.95
CA THR A 70 -17.45 -19.29 4.74
C THR A 70 -16.12 -18.78 4.22
N TYR A 71 -15.32 -18.19 5.11
CA TYR A 71 -14.06 -17.54 4.75
C TYR A 71 -13.02 -17.78 5.84
N ASN A 72 -11.77 -18.06 5.47
CA ASN A 72 -10.66 -18.17 6.42
C ASN A 72 -9.76 -16.92 6.35
N VAL A 73 -9.38 -16.38 7.50
CA VAL A 73 -8.43 -15.27 7.63
C VAL A 73 -7.19 -15.78 8.35
N ALA A 74 -6.03 -15.30 7.91
CA ALA A 74 -4.73 -15.63 8.48
C ALA A 74 -4.44 -17.13 8.43
N ILE A 75 -4.67 -17.81 7.29
CA ILE A 75 -4.39 -19.27 7.20
C ILE A 75 -2.88 -19.59 7.29
N HIS A 76 -1.99 -18.68 6.89
CA HIS A 76 -0.53 -18.87 6.97
C HIS A 76 0.15 -17.97 8.00
N THR A 77 -0.29 -16.73 8.17
CA THR A 77 0.28 -15.82 9.16
C THR A 77 -0.75 -14.91 9.81
N THR A 78 -0.59 -14.73 11.10
CA THR A 78 -1.40 -13.84 11.95
C THR A 78 -1.07 -12.36 11.75
N GLY A 79 0.06 -12.06 11.08
CA GLY A 79 0.64 -10.73 11.01
C GLY A 79 1.43 -10.36 12.27
N THR A 80 1.78 -9.08 12.40
CA THR A 80 2.64 -8.56 13.46
C THR A 80 2.01 -7.44 14.29
N PHE A 81 0.85 -6.93 13.90
CA PHE A 81 0.18 -5.84 14.60
C PHE A 81 -0.40 -6.31 15.95
N ILE A 82 0.09 -5.74 17.05
CA ILE A 82 -0.37 -6.01 18.42
C ILE A 82 -1.05 -4.75 18.98
N ASP A 83 -2.27 -4.90 19.49
CA ASP A 83 -3.03 -3.83 20.13
C ASP A 83 -2.76 -3.81 21.64
N GLY A 84 -2.09 -2.76 22.13
CA GLY A 84 -1.74 -2.62 23.54
C GLY A 84 -0.85 -3.76 24.05
N ASP A 85 -1.27 -4.39 25.14
CA ASP A 85 -0.55 -5.50 25.81
C ASP A 85 -1.09 -6.89 25.40
N ASP A 86 -1.80 -6.98 24.27
CA ASP A 86 -2.31 -8.27 23.79
C ASP A 86 -1.20 -9.29 23.59
N ALA A 87 -1.51 -10.54 23.95
CA ALA A 87 -0.56 -11.64 23.85
C ALA A 87 -0.36 -12.16 22.41
N GLN A 88 -1.24 -11.79 21.48
CA GLN A 88 -1.24 -12.25 20.10
C GLN A 88 -1.51 -11.10 19.13
N PRO A 89 -1.00 -11.16 17.89
CA PRO A 89 -1.35 -10.20 16.85
C PRO A 89 -2.85 -10.23 16.51
N SER A 90 -3.37 -9.07 16.11
CA SER A 90 -4.75 -8.94 15.63
C SER A 90 -4.84 -9.35 14.16
N ALA A 91 -5.19 -10.61 13.92
CA ALA A 91 -5.37 -11.16 12.57
C ALA A 91 -6.58 -10.57 11.83
N LEU A 92 -7.55 -10.03 12.58
CA LEU A 92 -8.70 -9.35 12.00
C LEU A 92 -9.06 -8.10 12.80
N VAL A 93 -9.07 -6.95 12.14
CA VAL A 93 -9.55 -5.67 12.71
C VAL A 93 -10.76 -5.19 11.92
N VAL A 94 -11.84 -4.85 12.62
CA VAL A 94 -13.08 -4.30 12.08
C VAL A 94 -13.39 -3.01 12.82
N GLY A 95 -13.22 -1.86 12.19
CA GLY A 95 -13.49 -0.55 12.79
C GLY A 95 -14.98 -0.31 13.05
N GLY A 96 -15.87 -0.94 12.27
CA GLY A 96 -17.30 -0.97 12.49
C GLY A 96 -17.80 -2.19 13.26
N ARG A 97 -18.95 -2.74 12.82
CA ARG A 97 -19.56 -3.95 13.41
C ARG A 97 -19.45 -5.16 12.50
N LEU A 98 -19.58 -6.35 13.09
CA LEU A 98 -19.87 -7.56 12.34
C LEU A 98 -21.33 -7.58 11.88
N LYS A 99 -21.56 -7.82 10.59
CA LYS A 99 -22.86 -8.08 9.98
C LYS A 99 -22.98 -9.57 9.70
N TYR A 100 -23.86 -10.22 10.45
CA TYR A 100 -24.18 -11.63 10.32
C TYR A 100 -25.08 -11.86 9.09
N GLY A 101 -24.50 -12.36 7.99
CA GLY A 101 -25.22 -12.66 6.75
C GLY A 101 -26.43 -13.58 7.01
N GLN A 102 -27.56 -13.27 6.38
CA GLN A 102 -28.87 -13.87 6.72
C GLN A 102 -29.23 -15.09 5.87
N ASN A 103 -28.26 -15.76 5.24
CA ASN A 103 -28.56 -16.97 4.47
C ASN A 103 -28.30 -18.24 5.32
N PRO A 104 -29.32 -18.76 6.03
CA PRO A 104 -29.13 -19.91 6.92
C PRO A 104 -28.80 -21.21 6.18
N SER A 105 -28.92 -21.26 4.85
CA SER A 105 -28.70 -22.46 4.05
C SER A 105 -27.23 -22.80 3.81
N ILE A 106 -26.29 -21.86 4.06
CA ILE A 106 -24.86 -22.01 3.76
C ILE A 106 -23.95 -22.00 4.99
N GLY A 107 -24.50 -21.79 6.19
CA GLY A 107 -23.77 -21.97 7.45
C GLY A 107 -22.57 -21.03 7.62
N ASN A 108 -22.69 -19.77 7.17
CA ASN A 108 -21.63 -18.76 7.10
C ASN A 108 -20.74 -18.68 8.36
N ILE A 109 -19.49 -19.10 8.24
CA ILE A 109 -18.49 -19.07 9.31
C ILE A 109 -17.25 -18.33 8.81
N LEU A 110 -16.92 -17.22 9.48
CA LEU A 110 -15.62 -16.57 9.36
C LEU A 110 -14.65 -17.21 10.34
N ARG A 111 -13.54 -17.79 9.87
CA ARG A 111 -12.53 -18.41 10.73
C ARG A 111 -11.31 -17.51 10.82
N VAL A 112 -10.94 -17.14 12.04
CA VAL A 112 -9.68 -16.44 12.33
C VAL A 112 -8.68 -17.47 12.84
N LEU A 113 -7.71 -17.79 11.99
CA LEU A 113 -6.78 -18.90 12.19
C LEU A 113 -5.47 -18.43 12.88
N ASN A 114 -4.53 -19.37 13.05
CA ASN A 114 -3.19 -19.12 13.59
C ASN A 114 -3.14 -18.33 14.90
N GLU A 115 -4.01 -18.69 15.84
CA GLU A 115 -4.10 -18.06 17.17
C GLU A 115 -4.31 -16.53 17.13
N GLY A 116 -4.83 -16.00 16.02
CA GLY A 116 -5.05 -14.58 15.83
C GLY A 116 -6.19 -14.01 16.66
N TYR A 117 -5.96 -12.81 17.16
CA TYR A 117 -6.98 -12.03 17.85
C TYR A 117 -7.85 -11.24 16.87
N VAL A 118 -9.03 -10.87 17.34
CA VAL A 118 -9.99 -10.04 16.65
C VAL A 118 -10.18 -8.72 17.38
N LYS A 119 -10.39 -7.64 16.64
CA LYS A 119 -10.74 -6.31 17.17
C LYS A 119 -11.98 -5.78 16.48
N ILE A 120 -13.01 -5.42 17.24
CA ILE A 120 -14.28 -4.92 16.71
C ILE A 120 -14.59 -3.56 17.34
N GLY A 121 -14.81 -2.53 16.52
CA GLY A 121 -15.10 -1.17 16.97
C GLY A 121 -16.51 -1.00 17.54
N ASP A 122 -17.49 -1.74 17.03
CA ASP A 122 -18.86 -1.74 17.53
C ASP A 122 -19.41 -3.17 17.71
N LEU A 123 -19.66 -3.57 18.95
CA LEU A 123 -20.25 -4.87 19.30
C LEU A 123 -21.79 -4.88 19.24
N THR A 124 -22.43 -3.83 18.75
CA THR A 124 -23.89 -3.80 18.59
C THR A 124 -24.37 -4.94 17.69
N GLY A 125 -25.18 -5.83 18.25
CA GLY A 125 -25.69 -7.01 17.54
C GLY A 125 -24.75 -8.23 17.60
N THR A 126 -23.65 -8.15 18.34
CA THR A 126 -22.69 -9.24 18.57
C THR A 126 -22.66 -9.66 20.05
N SER A 127 -22.60 -10.96 20.30
CA SER A 127 -22.18 -11.52 21.59
C SER A 127 -20.81 -12.18 21.44
N VAL A 128 -19.89 -11.81 22.32
CA VAL A 128 -18.54 -12.41 22.40
C VAL A 128 -18.58 -13.49 23.48
N LEU A 129 -18.28 -14.73 23.10
CA LEU A 129 -18.40 -15.89 23.97
C LEU A 129 -17.09 -16.67 24.01
N ASN A 130 -16.64 -17.04 25.20
CA ASN A 130 -15.52 -17.97 25.43
C ASN A 130 -15.92 -19.14 26.37
N THR A 131 -17.24 -19.32 26.55
CA THR A 131 -17.85 -20.42 27.26
C THR A 131 -18.97 -21.03 26.43
N ASP A 132 -19.07 -22.36 26.40
CA ASP A 132 -20.14 -23.07 25.71
C ASP A 132 -21.44 -23.15 26.55
N THR A 133 -22.47 -23.80 26.02
CA THR A 133 -23.76 -23.99 26.70
C THR A 133 -23.69 -24.92 27.92
N ASN A 134 -22.59 -25.66 28.08
CA ASN A 134 -22.31 -26.50 29.25
C ASN A 134 -21.43 -25.78 30.28
N ASN A 135 -21.14 -24.49 30.07
CA ASN A 135 -20.27 -23.67 30.91
C ASN A 135 -18.80 -24.14 30.90
N ALA A 136 -18.38 -24.84 29.83
CA ALA A 136 -16.99 -25.21 29.60
C ALA A 136 -16.24 -24.04 28.93
N SER A 137 -14.99 -23.84 29.34
CA SER A 137 -14.08 -22.87 28.72
C SER A 137 -13.69 -23.34 27.31
N VAL A 138 -13.84 -22.46 26.33
CA VAL A 138 -13.64 -22.74 24.90
C VAL A 138 -12.98 -21.54 24.20
N ASN A 139 -12.56 -21.74 22.94
CA ASN A 139 -12.04 -20.65 22.11
C ASN A 139 -13.08 -19.55 21.91
N THR A 140 -12.62 -18.34 21.57
CA THR A 140 -13.52 -17.20 21.45
C THR A 140 -14.34 -17.27 20.16
N ARG A 141 -15.63 -16.97 20.26
CA ARG A 141 -16.55 -16.84 19.13
C ARG A 141 -17.38 -15.58 19.23
N LEU A 142 -17.64 -14.97 18.08
CA LEU A 142 -18.50 -13.81 17.95
C LEU A 142 -19.74 -14.26 17.19
N VAL A 143 -20.88 -14.26 17.88
CA VAL A 143 -22.17 -14.72 17.36
C VAL A 143 -23.18 -13.57 17.35
N ALA A 144 -24.27 -13.70 16.61
CA ALA A 144 -25.38 -12.75 16.70
C ALA A 144 -25.86 -12.60 18.14
N ALA A 145 -26.21 -11.38 18.56
CA ALA A 145 -26.57 -11.09 19.94
C ALA A 145 -27.68 -12.01 20.46
N GLY A 146 -27.41 -12.66 21.60
CA GLY A 146 -28.35 -13.60 22.24
C GLY A 146 -28.34 -15.02 21.66
N ALA A 147 -27.53 -15.31 20.64
CA ALA A 147 -27.37 -16.65 20.10
C ALA A 147 -26.41 -17.51 20.95
N ALA A 148 -26.54 -18.83 20.81
CA ALA A 148 -25.66 -19.78 21.50
C ALA A 148 -24.27 -19.88 20.86
N TYR A 149 -23.29 -20.40 21.59
CA TYR A 149 -21.88 -20.53 21.17
C TYR A 149 -21.67 -21.22 19.81
N ASP A 150 -22.44 -22.25 19.48
CA ASP A 150 -22.35 -22.99 18.21
C ASP A 150 -23.31 -22.49 17.11
N SER A 151 -23.94 -21.32 17.30
CA SER A 151 -24.82 -20.76 16.29
C SER A 151 -24.07 -20.40 15.00
N THR A 152 -24.83 -20.37 13.91
CA THR A 152 -24.43 -19.82 12.62
C THR A 152 -25.44 -18.74 12.23
N PRO A 153 -25.00 -17.64 11.58
CA PRO A 153 -23.60 -17.31 11.24
C PRO A 153 -22.76 -16.92 12.46
N ARG A 154 -21.42 -17.02 12.35
CA ARG A 154 -20.48 -16.61 13.40
C ARG A 154 -19.09 -16.27 12.86
N ALA A 155 -18.30 -15.54 13.64
CA ALA A 155 -16.85 -15.59 13.55
C ALA A 155 -16.29 -16.50 14.65
N GLU A 156 -15.29 -17.33 14.35
CA GLU A 156 -14.66 -18.23 15.31
C GLU A 156 -13.14 -18.13 15.27
N LEU A 157 -12.53 -18.10 16.46
CA LEU A 157 -11.08 -18.05 16.62
C LEU A 157 -10.53 -19.45 16.95
N THR A 158 -9.26 -19.65 16.63
CA THR A 158 -8.50 -20.85 17.03
C THR A 158 -7.88 -20.74 18.43
N VAL A 159 -8.09 -19.60 19.10
CA VAL A 159 -7.57 -19.29 20.44
C VAL A 159 -8.68 -18.75 21.35
N GLN A 160 -8.48 -18.85 22.65
CA GLN A 160 -9.26 -18.09 23.62
C GLN A 160 -8.65 -16.70 23.78
N GLN A 161 -9.36 -15.69 23.29
CA GLN A 161 -9.06 -14.27 23.49
C GLN A 161 -9.85 -13.74 24.71
N PRO A 162 -9.24 -12.91 25.58
CA PRO A 162 -9.97 -12.19 26.63
C PRO A 162 -11.15 -11.40 26.04
N ILE A 163 -12.36 -11.59 26.59
CA ILE A 163 -13.58 -10.96 26.04
C ILE A 163 -13.43 -9.44 25.94
N ASP A 164 -12.88 -8.81 26.97
CA ASP A 164 -12.71 -7.35 27.03
C ASP A 164 -11.70 -6.83 26.00
N SER A 165 -10.79 -7.67 25.46
CA SER A 165 -9.85 -7.25 24.42
C SER A 165 -10.42 -7.34 23.00
N VAL A 166 -11.61 -7.94 22.83
CA VAL A 166 -12.29 -8.02 21.52
C VAL A 166 -12.87 -6.68 21.09
N GLY A 167 -13.47 -5.93 22.02
CA GLY A 167 -14.06 -4.62 21.73
C GLY A 167 -15.11 -4.18 22.74
N PRO A 168 -15.72 -2.99 22.56
CA PRO A 168 -15.53 -2.08 21.43
C PRO A 168 -14.13 -1.41 21.43
N THR A 169 -13.39 -1.52 20.33
CA THR A 169 -12.07 -0.89 20.13
C THR A 169 -11.77 -0.67 18.65
N SER A 170 -11.14 0.45 18.29
CA SER A 170 -10.68 0.76 16.92
C SER A 170 -9.22 1.20 16.98
N PRO A 171 -8.27 0.26 17.01
CA PRO A 171 -6.86 0.57 17.26
C PRO A 171 -6.14 1.18 16.03
N ILE A 172 -6.80 1.26 14.88
CA ILE A 172 -6.26 1.77 13.61
C ILE A 172 -7.03 3.03 13.21
N ASP A 173 -6.31 4.08 12.81
CA ASP A 173 -6.86 5.31 12.22
C ASP A 173 -6.93 5.15 10.69
N PHE A 174 -8.03 4.57 10.21
CA PHE A 174 -8.25 4.32 8.78
C PHE A 174 -8.37 5.63 7.97
N ASP A 175 -8.92 6.70 8.55
CA ASP A 175 -9.07 7.98 7.85
C ASP A 175 -7.70 8.57 7.51
N THR A 176 -6.79 8.59 8.50
CA THR A 176 -5.41 9.05 8.28
C THR A 176 -4.66 8.13 7.31
N ALA A 177 -4.79 6.81 7.46
CA ALA A 177 -4.14 5.85 6.56
C ALA A 177 -4.61 6.01 5.10
N PHE A 178 -5.91 6.18 4.84
CA PHE A 178 -6.42 6.34 3.49
C PHE A 178 -6.21 7.75 2.91
N ALA A 179 -6.11 8.79 3.73
CA ALA A 179 -5.62 10.08 3.26
C ALA A 179 -4.17 9.97 2.76
N ASP A 180 -3.31 9.25 3.48
CA ASP A 180 -1.94 8.94 3.05
C ASP A 180 -1.93 8.10 1.77
N PHE A 181 -2.72 7.02 1.71
CA PHE A 181 -2.72 6.15 0.53
C PHE A 181 -3.14 6.87 -0.75
N ARG A 182 -4.21 7.68 -0.70
CA ARG A 182 -4.67 8.48 -1.85
C ARG A 182 -3.63 9.51 -2.28
N SER A 183 -2.97 10.16 -1.32
CA SER A 183 -1.89 11.10 -1.60
C SER A 183 -0.73 10.41 -2.32
N LYS A 184 -0.32 9.24 -1.83
CA LYS A 184 0.76 8.43 -2.43
C LYS A 184 0.36 7.89 -3.80
N ALA A 185 -0.87 7.38 -3.98
CA ALA A 185 -1.38 6.95 -5.29
C ALA A 185 -1.30 8.09 -6.32
N SER A 186 -1.80 9.27 -5.96
CA SER A 186 -1.73 10.45 -6.84
C SER A 186 -0.29 10.83 -7.19
N GLN A 187 0.64 10.73 -6.23
CA GLN A 187 2.06 10.99 -6.47
C GLN A 187 2.72 9.93 -7.37
N LEU A 188 2.37 8.66 -7.18
CA LEU A 188 2.91 7.55 -7.97
C LEU A 188 2.45 7.59 -9.43
N ALA A 189 1.20 7.99 -9.66
CA ALA A 189 0.65 8.21 -10.99
C ALA A 189 1.33 9.36 -11.77
N GLU A 190 2.06 10.25 -11.09
CA GLU A 190 2.84 11.34 -11.72
C GLU A 190 4.28 10.93 -12.07
N CYS A 191 4.73 9.74 -11.67
CA CYS A 191 6.10 9.28 -11.95
C CYS A 191 6.32 9.06 -13.45
N GLU A 192 7.48 9.46 -13.96
CA GLU A 192 7.80 9.32 -15.39
C GLU A 192 7.83 7.85 -15.81
N ASN A 193 7.10 7.50 -16.87
CA ASN A 193 7.16 6.17 -17.49
C ASN A 193 8.56 5.85 -18.03
N THR A 194 9.20 4.84 -17.45
CA THR A 194 10.54 4.37 -17.87
C THR A 194 10.51 3.03 -18.62
N VAL A 195 9.41 2.28 -18.53
CA VAL A 195 9.24 0.98 -19.20
C VAL A 195 8.53 1.16 -20.54
N THR A 196 9.04 0.50 -21.58
CA THR A 196 8.40 0.49 -22.91
C THR A 196 7.75 -0.87 -23.16
N MET A 197 6.45 -0.87 -23.44
CA MET A 197 5.76 -2.05 -23.97
C MET A 197 6.27 -2.39 -25.38
N ARG A 198 6.55 -3.66 -25.64
CA ARG A 198 6.98 -4.15 -26.95
C ARG A 198 6.18 -5.34 -27.43
N ASP A 199 5.91 -5.41 -28.71
CA ASP A 199 5.33 -6.59 -29.35
C ASP A 199 6.38 -7.73 -29.50
N PRO A 200 5.97 -8.93 -29.95
CA PRO A 200 6.92 -10.04 -30.12
C PRO A 200 8.01 -9.81 -31.16
N SER A 201 7.83 -8.84 -32.07
CA SER A 201 8.83 -8.42 -33.07
C SER A 201 9.82 -7.38 -32.53
N GLY A 202 9.57 -6.85 -31.33
CA GLY A 202 10.39 -5.86 -30.63
C GLY A 202 9.99 -4.42 -30.90
N LEU A 203 8.91 -4.19 -31.67
CA LEU A 203 8.39 -2.86 -31.92
C LEU A 203 7.71 -2.31 -30.67
N ALA A 204 7.92 -1.03 -30.38
CA ALA A 204 7.26 -0.36 -29.27
C ALA A 204 5.75 -0.26 -29.53
N VAL A 205 4.98 -0.45 -28.47
CA VAL A 205 3.53 -0.26 -28.44
C VAL A 205 3.26 0.89 -27.46
N ALA A 206 2.61 1.94 -27.91
CA ALA A 206 2.31 3.07 -27.03
C ALA A 206 1.16 2.73 -26.07
N LYS A 207 1.08 3.45 -24.95
CA LYS A 207 -0.10 3.47 -24.07
C LYS A 207 -1.34 3.82 -24.91
N GLY A 208 -2.41 3.05 -24.74
CA GLY A 208 -3.67 3.17 -25.46
C GLY A 208 -3.66 2.56 -26.88
N GLU A 209 -2.58 1.88 -27.28
CA GLU A 209 -2.44 1.27 -28.61
C GLU A 209 -2.29 -0.25 -28.57
N VAL A 210 -2.49 -0.90 -27.42
CA VAL A 210 -2.48 -2.37 -27.34
C VAL A 210 -3.72 -2.92 -28.05
N ALA A 211 -3.50 -3.67 -29.13
CA ALA A 211 -4.56 -4.29 -29.90
C ALA A 211 -5.12 -5.53 -29.18
N PRO A 212 -6.41 -5.89 -29.39
CA PRO A 212 -7.00 -7.08 -28.77
C PRO A 212 -6.23 -8.37 -29.09
N GLY A 213 -5.89 -9.13 -28.06
CA GLY A 213 -5.11 -10.36 -28.14
C GLY A 213 -3.62 -10.14 -28.42
N GLN A 214 -3.10 -8.92 -28.26
CA GLN A 214 -1.69 -8.63 -28.50
C GLN A 214 -0.83 -9.14 -27.34
N GLN A 215 0.27 -9.81 -27.68
CA GLN A 215 1.27 -10.20 -26.69
C GLN A 215 2.20 -9.03 -26.41
N ILE A 216 2.39 -8.69 -25.14
CA ILE A 216 3.24 -7.58 -24.71
C ILE A 216 4.45 -8.14 -23.95
N ARG A 217 5.61 -7.54 -24.19
CA ARG A 217 6.87 -7.79 -23.49
C ARG A 217 7.38 -6.51 -22.86
N ILE A 218 7.92 -6.63 -21.65
CA ILE A 218 8.63 -5.56 -20.95
C ILE A 218 9.99 -6.05 -20.47
N SER A 219 10.95 -5.12 -20.40
CA SER A 219 12.26 -5.30 -19.79
C SER A 219 12.43 -4.26 -18.70
N LEU A 220 13.14 -4.63 -17.64
CA LEU A 220 13.37 -3.77 -16.48
C LEU A 220 14.84 -3.34 -16.44
N GLU A 221 15.08 -2.09 -16.09
CA GLU A 221 16.42 -1.60 -15.79
C GLU A 221 16.79 -1.96 -14.35
N SER A 222 17.92 -2.65 -14.17
CA SER A 222 18.36 -3.09 -12.85
C SER A 222 18.84 -1.92 -11.98
N GLY A 223 18.50 -1.98 -10.69
CA GLY A 223 18.98 -1.01 -9.70
C GLY A 223 18.16 0.28 -9.62
N THR A 224 16.98 0.33 -10.25
CA THR A 224 16.08 1.49 -10.23
C THR A 224 14.62 1.06 -10.10
N THR A 225 13.77 2.00 -9.69
CA THR A 225 12.32 1.88 -9.88
C THR A 225 11.99 1.95 -11.35
N ASN A 226 11.26 0.95 -11.83
CA ASN A 226 10.72 0.87 -13.17
C ASN A 226 9.25 1.30 -13.13
N VAL A 227 8.83 2.14 -14.06
CA VAL A 227 7.46 2.68 -14.13
C VAL A 227 6.87 2.32 -15.47
N LEU A 228 5.75 1.60 -15.46
CA LEU A 228 4.96 1.26 -16.63
C LEU A 228 3.61 1.96 -16.56
N ASP A 229 3.35 2.85 -17.49
CA ASP A 229 2.05 3.50 -17.67
C ASP A 229 1.26 2.79 -18.77
N LEU A 230 0.01 2.44 -18.47
CA LEU A 230 -0.93 1.87 -19.43
C LEU A 230 -2.37 2.28 -19.13
N THR A 231 -3.30 1.93 -20.01
CA THR A 231 -4.74 2.12 -19.78
C THR A 231 -5.41 0.81 -19.33
N GLY A 232 -6.56 0.90 -18.66
CA GLY A 232 -7.38 -0.29 -18.37
C GLY A 232 -7.77 -1.07 -19.64
N GLU A 233 -8.01 -0.38 -20.75
CA GLU A 233 -8.28 -1.01 -22.05
C GLU A 233 -7.06 -1.75 -22.61
N ASP A 234 -5.85 -1.22 -22.41
CA ASP A 234 -4.62 -1.92 -22.77
C ASP A 234 -4.51 -3.27 -22.04
N LEU A 235 -4.75 -3.29 -20.72
CA LEU A 235 -4.68 -4.52 -19.92
C LEU A 235 -5.62 -5.60 -20.46
N ASN A 236 -6.89 -5.27 -20.68
CA ASN A 236 -7.87 -6.22 -21.18
C ASN A 236 -7.64 -6.62 -22.65
N ASN A 237 -6.88 -5.84 -23.41
CA ASN A 237 -6.48 -6.19 -24.77
C ASN A 237 -5.26 -7.11 -24.82
N MET A 238 -4.47 -7.24 -23.75
CA MET A 238 -3.30 -8.11 -23.74
C MET A 238 -3.69 -9.59 -23.76
N ALA A 239 -3.05 -10.36 -24.64
CA ALA A 239 -3.08 -11.83 -24.51
C ALA A 239 -2.15 -12.32 -23.40
N ASN A 240 -1.05 -11.59 -23.15
CA ASN A 240 -0.14 -11.79 -22.03
C ASN A 240 0.71 -10.54 -21.79
N LEU A 241 1.21 -10.43 -20.56
CA LEU A 241 2.28 -9.51 -20.20
C LEU A 241 3.52 -10.35 -19.84
N THR A 242 4.54 -10.31 -20.68
CA THR A 242 5.77 -11.09 -20.50
C THR A 242 6.89 -10.23 -19.93
N PHE A 243 7.40 -10.64 -18.78
CA PHE A 243 8.54 -10.04 -18.11
C PHE A 243 9.82 -10.71 -18.61
N LEU A 244 10.68 -9.95 -19.29
CA LEU A 244 11.98 -10.44 -19.74
C LEU A 244 13.04 -10.39 -18.63
N ASP A 245 12.82 -9.52 -17.65
CA ASP A 245 13.63 -9.31 -16.45
C ASP A 245 12.69 -9.29 -15.24
N GLN A 246 13.12 -9.87 -14.11
CA GLN A 246 12.25 -10.06 -12.94
C GLN A 246 12.34 -8.88 -11.96
N PRO A 247 11.21 -8.39 -11.43
CA PRO A 247 11.18 -7.45 -10.32
C PRO A 247 11.92 -7.99 -9.09
N SER A 248 12.55 -7.09 -8.34
CA SER A 248 13.21 -7.40 -7.06
C SER A 248 13.19 -6.17 -6.13
N ALA A 249 13.63 -6.31 -4.88
CA ALA A 249 13.71 -5.20 -3.94
C ALA A 249 14.51 -4.00 -4.49
N ASP A 250 15.60 -4.27 -5.23
CA ASP A 250 16.44 -3.23 -5.85
C ASP A 250 16.02 -2.92 -7.30
N THR A 251 14.97 -3.57 -7.82
CA THR A 251 14.43 -3.35 -9.17
C THR A 251 12.91 -3.46 -9.12
N PRO A 252 12.22 -2.60 -8.34
CA PRO A 252 10.78 -2.68 -8.20
C PRO A 252 10.07 -2.16 -9.45
N LEU A 253 8.86 -2.65 -9.66
CA LEU A 253 7.98 -2.22 -10.74
C LEU A 253 6.73 -1.55 -10.18
N LEU A 254 6.55 -0.29 -10.56
CA LEU A 254 5.30 0.45 -10.45
C LEU A 254 4.55 0.32 -11.78
N ILE A 255 3.28 -0.09 -11.73
CA ILE A 255 2.40 -0.12 -12.89
C ILE A 255 1.24 0.84 -12.62
N ASN A 256 1.23 1.97 -13.31
CA ASN A 256 0.17 2.97 -13.21
C ASN A 256 -0.92 2.65 -14.24
N VAL A 257 -2.14 2.43 -13.77
CA VAL A 257 -3.28 2.07 -14.64
C VAL A 257 -4.28 3.21 -14.73
N ASP A 258 -4.40 3.75 -15.94
CA ASP A 258 -5.35 4.82 -16.26
C ASP A 258 -6.70 4.25 -16.71
N THR A 259 -7.71 4.37 -15.86
CA THR A 259 -9.10 3.96 -16.11
C THR A 259 -9.99 5.12 -16.58
N SER A 260 -9.43 6.30 -16.87
CA SER A 260 -10.23 7.46 -17.29
C SER A 260 -10.99 7.23 -18.60
N GLY A 261 -10.44 6.40 -19.50
CA GLY A 261 -11.09 5.99 -20.75
C GLY A 261 -12.37 5.18 -20.57
N THR A 262 -12.52 4.50 -19.43
CA THR A 262 -13.70 3.72 -19.04
C THR A 262 -14.55 4.42 -17.98
N GLY A 263 -14.25 5.69 -17.67
CA GLY A 263 -14.98 6.46 -16.66
C GLY A 263 -14.58 6.18 -15.21
N GLY A 264 -13.42 5.56 -14.98
CA GLY A 264 -12.95 5.19 -13.64
C GLY A 264 -13.39 3.79 -13.20
N GLU A 265 -13.93 2.98 -14.11
CA GLU A 265 -14.48 1.65 -13.82
C GLU A 265 -13.77 0.61 -14.69
N LEU A 266 -13.37 -0.54 -14.12
CA LEU A 266 -12.77 -1.62 -14.89
C LEU A 266 -13.18 -3.00 -14.37
N ASP A 267 -13.73 -3.81 -15.27
CA ASP A 267 -13.75 -5.27 -15.13
C ASP A 267 -12.45 -5.81 -15.73
N TRP A 268 -11.52 -6.22 -14.88
CA TRP A 268 -10.19 -6.67 -15.25
C TRP A 268 -10.18 -8.17 -15.54
N ASP A 269 -9.94 -8.52 -16.81
CA ASP A 269 -9.57 -9.87 -17.22
C ASP A 269 -8.05 -10.00 -17.17
N VAL A 270 -7.55 -10.68 -16.14
CA VAL A 270 -6.11 -10.68 -15.82
C VAL A 270 -5.37 -11.53 -16.85
N ALA A 271 -4.67 -10.88 -17.78
CA ALA A 271 -3.82 -11.58 -18.73
C ALA A 271 -2.69 -12.33 -18.01
N THR A 272 -2.26 -13.48 -18.56
CA THR A 272 -1.12 -14.24 -18.01
C THR A 272 0.13 -13.37 -17.88
N GLN A 273 0.73 -13.40 -16.70
CA GLN A 273 1.95 -12.66 -16.35
C GLN A 273 3.18 -13.57 -16.48
N ALA A 274 3.69 -13.72 -17.70
CA ALA A 274 4.73 -14.71 -17.99
C ALA A 274 6.11 -14.24 -17.51
N GLY A 275 6.86 -15.11 -16.84
CA GLY A 275 8.25 -14.85 -16.41
C GLY A 275 8.39 -14.42 -14.95
N ILE A 276 7.28 -14.22 -14.26
CA ILE A 276 7.20 -13.95 -12.83
C ILE A 276 6.25 -14.95 -12.14
N SER A 277 6.28 -14.94 -10.81
CA SER A 277 5.33 -15.61 -9.92
C SER A 277 5.35 -14.88 -8.56
N GLY A 278 4.74 -15.44 -7.51
CA GLY A 278 4.77 -14.88 -6.16
C GLY A 278 6.13 -14.59 -5.56
N THR A 279 7.21 -15.17 -6.10
CA THR A 279 8.57 -14.78 -5.67
C THR A 279 8.90 -13.33 -6.04
N GLN A 280 8.26 -12.79 -7.08
CA GLN A 280 8.41 -11.42 -7.56
C GLN A 280 7.26 -10.49 -7.13
N ALA A 281 6.09 -11.03 -6.81
CA ALA A 281 4.93 -10.25 -6.36
C ALA A 281 5.22 -9.17 -5.30
N PRO A 282 6.06 -9.40 -4.26
CA PRO A 282 6.40 -8.36 -3.28
C PRO A 282 7.01 -7.08 -3.88
N TYR A 283 7.46 -7.09 -5.13
CA TYR A 283 8.16 -5.99 -5.76
C TYR A 283 7.38 -5.36 -6.92
N ILE A 284 6.09 -5.67 -7.02
CA ILE A 284 5.17 -5.15 -8.04
C ILE A 284 4.03 -4.41 -7.33
N LEU A 285 3.81 -3.16 -7.71
CA LEU A 285 2.67 -2.36 -7.27
C LEU A 285 1.81 -2.00 -8.48
N TRP A 286 0.53 -2.40 -8.45
CA TRP A 286 -0.49 -1.95 -9.39
C TRP A 286 -1.20 -0.74 -8.79
N ASP A 287 -0.83 0.46 -9.22
CA ASP A 287 -1.44 1.72 -8.79
C ASP A 287 -2.65 2.07 -9.66
N TRP A 288 -3.79 2.18 -9.01
CA TRP A 288 -5.10 2.46 -9.63
C TRP A 288 -5.59 3.86 -9.26
N ALA A 289 -4.69 4.83 -9.18
CA ALA A 289 -5.01 6.21 -8.81
C ALA A 289 -6.24 6.74 -9.59
N GLY A 290 -7.24 7.24 -8.84
CA GLY A 290 -8.47 7.80 -9.41
C GLY A 290 -9.48 6.76 -9.93
N THR A 291 -9.20 5.46 -9.87
CA THR A 291 -10.17 4.40 -10.19
C THR A 291 -11.23 4.33 -9.10
N THR A 292 -12.50 4.31 -9.48
CA THR A 292 -13.66 4.29 -8.57
C THR A 292 -14.29 2.91 -8.42
N GLU A 293 -14.14 2.04 -9.43
CA GLU A 293 -14.59 0.65 -9.38
C GLU A 293 -13.56 -0.25 -10.09
N LEU A 294 -13.16 -1.33 -9.42
CA LEU A 294 -12.21 -2.30 -9.94
C LEU A 294 -12.69 -3.70 -9.59
N ASN A 295 -12.98 -4.50 -10.61
CA ASN A 295 -13.46 -5.87 -10.45
C ASN A 295 -12.47 -6.85 -11.10
N THR A 296 -11.88 -7.77 -10.35
CA THR A 296 -11.17 -8.92 -10.94
C THR A 296 -12.19 -10.00 -11.27
N VAL A 297 -12.49 -10.17 -12.57
CA VAL A 297 -13.64 -10.98 -13.02
C VAL A 297 -13.24 -12.32 -13.64
N SER A 298 -12.04 -12.41 -14.20
CA SER A 298 -11.51 -13.63 -14.80
C SER A 298 -10.01 -13.52 -15.04
N GLY A 299 -9.45 -14.57 -15.65
CA GLY A 299 -8.07 -14.58 -16.11
C GLY A 299 -7.16 -15.42 -15.23
N ASP A 300 -5.91 -14.98 -15.12
CA ASP A 300 -4.84 -15.61 -14.37
C ASP A 300 -4.63 -14.93 -13.00
N THR A 301 -3.64 -15.40 -12.25
CA THR A 301 -3.28 -14.83 -10.95
C THR A 301 -2.77 -13.39 -11.10
N VAL A 302 -3.18 -12.51 -10.18
CA VAL A 302 -2.59 -11.17 -10.05
C VAL A 302 -1.29 -11.29 -9.28
N GLU A 303 -0.17 -11.05 -9.96
CA GLU A 303 1.15 -10.94 -9.32
C GLU A 303 1.41 -9.49 -8.90
N GLY A 304 1.42 -9.22 -7.59
CA GLY A 304 1.68 -7.90 -7.04
C GLY A 304 0.54 -7.32 -6.20
N THR A 305 0.84 -6.22 -5.52
CA THR A 305 -0.13 -5.52 -4.66
C THR A 305 -1.10 -4.69 -5.49
N VAL A 306 -2.41 -4.89 -5.26
CA VAL A 306 -3.50 -4.08 -5.81
C VAL A 306 -3.66 -2.84 -4.92
N TYR A 307 -3.28 -1.67 -5.44
CA TYR A 307 -3.27 -0.42 -4.72
C TYR A 307 -4.33 0.54 -5.30
N ALA A 308 -5.55 0.48 -4.77
CA ALA A 308 -6.73 1.16 -5.31
C ALA A 308 -7.53 1.91 -4.22
N PRO A 309 -6.91 2.89 -3.53
CA PRO A 309 -7.48 3.50 -2.31
C PRO A 309 -8.80 4.28 -2.51
N ASP A 310 -9.19 4.55 -3.76
CA ASP A 310 -10.47 5.18 -4.11
C ASP A 310 -11.54 4.21 -4.62
N ALA A 311 -11.16 2.97 -4.93
CA ALA A 311 -12.01 2.02 -5.62
C ALA A 311 -12.89 1.21 -4.67
N VAL A 312 -14.13 0.98 -5.10
CA VAL A 312 -14.89 -0.19 -4.66
C VAL A 312 -14.31 -1.39 -5.41
N PHE A 313 -13.67 -2.28 -4.67
CA PHE A 313 -13.01 -3.46 -5.20
C PHE A 313 -13.92 -4.68 -5.10
N SER A 314 -13.98 -5.51 -6.15
CA SER A 314 -14.55 -6.84 -6.07
C SER A 314 -13.65 -7.89 -6.70
N ASP A 315 -13.61 -9.07 -6.07
CA ASP A 315 -12.91 -10.23 -6.61
C ASP A 315 -13.86 -11.41 -6.75
N THR A 316 -14.21 -11.72 -7.99
CA THR A 316 -15.02 -12.89 -8.37
C THR A 316 -14.27 -13.83 -9.30
N SER A 317 -13.02 -13.49 -9.65
CA SER A 317 -12.12 -14.35 -10.41
C SER A 317 -11.72 -15.55 -9.56
N PRO A 318 -11.77 -16.79 -10.08
CA PRO A 318 -11.29 -17.96 -9.35
C PRO A 318 -9.76 -18.05 -9.28
N ALA A 319 -9.05 -17.12 -9.92
CA ALA A 319 -7.59 -17.01 -9.82
C ALA A 319 -7.18 -16.21 -8.58
N ASN A 320 -5.96 -16.44 -8.13
CA ASN A 320 -5.48 -15.87 -6.88
C ASN A 320 -5.00 -14.43 -7.04
N ILE A 321 -4.84 -13.74 -5.91
CA ILE A 321 -4.07 -12.51 -5.81
C ILE A 321 -2.84 -12.81 -4.96
N GLU A 322 -1.66 -12.74 -5.57
CA GLU A 322 -0.37 -12.87 -4.90
C GLU A 322 0.13 -11.47 -4.56
N GLY A 323 -0.32 -10.92 -3.43
CA GLY A 323 -0.04 -9.53 -3.06
C GLY A 323 -0.93 -8.99 -1.94
N GLN A 324 -0.86 -7.68 -1.67
CA GLN A 324 -1.81 -7.01 -0.78
C GLN A 324 -2.95 -6.34 -1.54
N ILE A 325 -4.02 -6.00 -0.83
CA ILE A 325 -5.15 -5.23 -1.36
C ILE A 325 -5.36 -3.98 -0.50
N ILE A 326 -5.26 -2.80 -1.12
CA ILE A 326 -5.68 -1.53 -0.54
C ILE A 326 -6.88 -1.02 -1.33
N ALA A 327 -8.04 -0.90 -0.69
CA ALA A 327 -9.25 -0.43 -1.36
C ALA A 327 -10.17 0.37 -0.44
N LYS A 328 -11.01 1.21 -1.04
CA LYS A 328 -12.03 1.97 -0.30
C LYS A 328 -13.10 1.05 0.28
N GLN A 329 -13.55 0.07 -0.49
CA GLN A 329 -14.48 -0.99 -0.07
C GLN A 329 -14.07 -2.28 -0.77
N ALA A 330 -14.45 -3.43 -0.22
CA ALA A 330 -14.10 -4.71 -0.82
C ALA A 330 -15.22 -5.76 -0.72
N THR A 331 -15.42 -6.51 -1.80
CA THR A 331 -16.17 -7.78 -1.78
C THR A 331 -15.25 -8.89 -2.28
N LEU A 332 -14.93 -9.84 -1.39
CA LEU A 332 -14.02 -10.94 -1.68
C LEU A 332 -14.85 -12.24 -1.83
N GLY A 333 -15.08 -12.60 -3.09
CA GLY A 333 -15.97 -13.67 -3.53
C GLY A 333 -17.46 -13.28 -3.58
N ASP A 334 -18.26 -14.06 -4.31
CA ASP A 334 -19.72 -13.93 -4.39
C ASP A 334 -20.45 -15.29 -4.16
N LEU A 335 -21.74 -15.23 -3.86
CA LEU A 335 -22.60 -16.40 -3.68
C LEU A 335 -22.93 -17.05 -5.02
N GLY A 336 -22.03 -17.91 -5.50
CA GLY A 336 -22.19 -18.66 -6.74
C GLY A 336 -21.01 -18.53 -7.71
N GLU A 337 -20.12 -17.58 -7.43
CA GLU A 337 -18.84 -17.37 -8.10
C GLU A 337 -17.76 -17.36 -7.02
N GLU A 338 -16.89 -18.36 -7.07
CA GLU A 338 -15.79 -18.48 -6.11
C GLU A 338 -14.67 -17.51 -6.52
N GLY A 339 -14.56 -16.38 -5.84
CA GLY A 339 -13.38 -15.52 -5.90
C GLY A 339 -12.20 -16.22 -5.26
N GLY A 340 -10.99 -16.04 -5.80
CA GLY A 340 -9.78 -16.78 -5.48
C GLY A 340 -9.16 -16.51 -4.11
N GLU A 341 -8.01 -17.13 -3.86
CA GLU A 341 -7.27 -16.97 -2.60
C GLU A 341 -6.42 -15.69 -2.65
N ILE A 342 -6.28 -15.02 -1.49
CA ILE A 342 -5.33 -13.92 -1.33
C ILE A 342 -4.09 -14.47 -0.62
N HIS A 343 -2.99 -14.59 -1.34
CA HIS A 343 -1.72 -15.09 -0.82
C HIS A 343 -0.89 -13.97 -0.18
N GLN A 344 -0.16 -14.30 0.88
CA GLN A 344 0.55 -13.30 1.67
C GLN A 344 1.91 -12.97 1.03
N PHE A 345 1.89 -12.06 0.05
CA PHE A 345 3.08 -11.46 -0.55
C PHE A 345 3.11 -9.95 -0.29
N PRO A 346 3.43 -9.51 0.95
CA PRO A 346 3.43 -8.09 1.30
C PRO A 346 4.42 -7.33 0.42
N PHE A 347 4.04 -6.12 0.00
CA PHE A 347 4.93 -5.24 -0.75
C PHE A 347 6.21 -4.99 0.07
N ALA A 348 7.37 -5.16 -0.56
CA ALA A 348 8.67 -5.23 0.10
C ALA A 348 9.74 -4.46 -0.69
N ALA A 349 9.37 -3.31 -1.25
CA ALA A 349 10.28 -2.38 -1.91
C ALA A 349 9.97 -0.93 -1.52
N GLU A 350 10.91 -0.04 -1.81
CA GLU A 350 10.67 1.40 -1.83
C GLU A 350 10.63 1.86 -3.29
N LEU A 351 9.72 2.77 -3.63
CA LEU A 351 9.61 3.35 -4.96
C LEU A 351 10.26 4.72 -4.99
N SER A 352 11.09 4.97 -6.01
CA SER A 352 11.72 6.26 -6.24
C SER A 352 11.11 6.94 -7.45
N CYS A 353 10.62 8.16 -7.26
CA CYS A 353 10.08 8.98 -8.33
C CYS A 353 10.83 10.30 -8.44
N GLU A 354 11.23 10.64 -9.65
CA GLU A 354 11.74 11.98 -9.96
C GLU A 354 10.55 12.89 -10.20
N THR A 355 10.38 13.89 -9.34
CA THR A 355 9.36 14.94 -9.55
C THR A 355 10.03 16.21 -10.03
N ASP A 356 9.50 16.77 -11.11
CA ASP A 356 9.90 18.09 -11.61
C ASP A 356 9.42 19.17 -10.63
N VAL A 357 10.22 19.44 -9.61
CA VAL A 357 10.00 20.60 -8.73
C VAL A 357 10.24 21.89 -9.52
N THR A 358 9.16 22.58 -9.88
CA THR A 358 9.27 23.94 -10.43
C THR A 358 9.87 24.85 -9.35
N PRO A 359 11.00 25.54 -9.57
CA PRO A 359 11.61 26.36 -8.53
C PRO A 359 10.66 27.50 -8.17
N SER A 360 10.27 27.56 -6.90
CA SER A 360 9.50 28.68 -6.36
C SER A 360 10.28 29.98 -6.62
N PRO A 361 9.65 31.03 -7.20
CA PRO A 361 10.34 32.28 -7.45
C PRO A 361 10.82 32.86 -6.12
N SER A 362 12.15 32.97 -5.98
CA SER A 362 12.77 33.62 -4.83
C SER A 362 12.16 35.01 -4.63
N PRO A 363 11.78 35.41 -3.39
CA PRO A 363 11.18 36.72 -3.17
C PRO A 363 12.19 37.79 -3.58
N SER A 364 11.86 38.51 -4.67
CA SER A 364 12.61 39.68 -5.11
C SER A 364 12.52 40.72 -4.00
N ARG A 365 13.64 41.01 -3.31
CA ARG A 365 13.71 42.16 -2.39
C ARG A 365 13.51 43.41 -3.22
N SER A 366 12.34 44.03 -3.15
CA SER A 366 12.18 45.40 -3.63
C SER A 366 13.08 46.30 -2.78
N HIS A 367 14.04 46.95 -3.42
CA HIS A 367 14.71 48.11 -2.84
C HIS A 367 13.70 49.25 -2.86
N ASP A 368 12.93 49.40 -1.78
CA ASP A 368 12.06 50.56 -1.60
C ASP A 368 12.94 51.79 -1.32
N ASN A 369 13.04 52.65 -2.33
CA ASN A 369 13.69 53.95 -2.23
C ASN A 369 12.77 54.91 -1.45
N VAL A 370 12.94 54.95 -0.12
CA VAL A 370 12.16 55.84 0.76
C VAL A 370 12.55 57.30 0.47
N THR A 371 11.64 58.02 -0.17
CA THR A 371 11.76 59.49 -0.34
C THR A 371 11.10 60.15 0.86
N TRP A 372 11.90 60.78 1.73
CA TRP A 372 11.41 61.56 2.87
C TRP A 372 10.79 62.88 2.40
N SER A 373 9.56 63.17 2.82
CA SER A 373 8.99 64.52 2.85
C SER A 373 8.46 64.81 4.26
N PRO A 374 8.81 65.97 4.87
CA PRO A 374 8.41 66.30 6.22
C PRO A 374 7.01 66.95 6.24
N HIS A 375 6.13 66.45 7.11
CA HIS A 375 4.87 67.10 7.45
C HIS A 375 4.92 67.63 8.90
N PRO A 376 4.38 68.82 9.20
CA PRO A 376 4.58 69.47 10.48
C PRO A 376 3.68 68.93 11.59
N SER A 377 4.21 69.15 12.79
CA SER A 377 3.66 69.05 14.14
C SER A 377 2.26 69.63 14.33
N ASP A 378 1.47 68.94 15.15
CA ASP A 378 0.59 69.59 16.13
C ASP A 378 0.59 68.81 17.45
N ALA A 379 0.54 69.60 18.51
CA ALA A 379 0.70 69.22 19.90
C ALA A 379 -0.62 68.80 20.56
N ASP A 380 -0.47 68.11 21.69
CA ASP A 380 -1.04 68.46 23.00
C ASP A 380 -1.76 67.29 23.69
N GLY A 381 -1.58 67.20 25.03
CA GLY A 381 -2.42 66.37 25.90
C GLY A 381 -1.74 65.28 26.71
N THR A 382 -1.02 65.69 27.76
CA THR A 382 -0.72 64.97 29.02
C THR A 382 -1.95 64.24 29.63
N THR A 383 -1.90 63.14 30.39
CA THR A 383 -1.27 62.94 31.72
C THR A 383 -1.41 61.47 32.19
N GLY A 384 -0.31 60.89 32.73
CA GLY A 384 -0.20 60.04 33.94
C GLY A 384 -0.86 58.64 33.97
N SER A 385 -0.42 57.66 34.76
CA SER A 385 0.77 57.39 35.57
C SER A 385 0.46 56.09 36.35
N ASP A 386 1.50 55.36 36.73
CA ASP A 386 1.57 54.31 37.79
C ASP A 386 0.96 52.94 37.46
N GLY A 387 1.58 51.79 37.75
CA GLY A 387 2.86 51.40 38.38
C GLY A 387 3.01 49.87 38.14
N SER A 388 4.18 49.30 37.87
CA SER A 388 5.35 49.10 38.74
C SER A 388 5.15 48.03 39.83
N ASP A 389 6.17 47.17 39.92
CA ASP A 389 6.50 46.14 40.93
C ASP A 389 5.86 44.76 40.73
N GLY A 390 6.59 43.64 40.76
CA GLY A 390 7.99 43.33 41.05
C GLY A 390 8.12 41.80 40.93
N SER A 391 9.12 41.27 40.23
CA SER A 391 10.46 40.91 40.72
C SER A 391 10.56 39.55 41.43
N ASP A 392 11.72 38.92 41.19
CA ASP A 392 12.30 37.68 41.73
C ASP A 392 11.82 36.36 41.10
N GLY A 393 12.65 35.54 40.46
CA GLY A 393 14.11 35.43 40.43
C GLY A 393 14.53 34.11 41.06
N SER A 394 15.09 33.18 40.27
CA SER A 394 16.05 32.17 40.76
C SER A 394 16.72 31.42 39.61
N ASN A 395 18.05 31.50 39.62
CA ASN A 395 19.01 30.79 38.79
C ASN A 395 19.13 29.30 39.11
N GLY A 396 19.71 28.55 38.17
CA GLY A 396 20.41 27.27 38.36
C GLY A 396 20.29 26.39 37.12
N ALA A 397 21.22 26.47 36.15
CA ALA A 397 22.42 25.61 36.05
C ALA A 397 22.03 24.13 36.30
N GLY A 398 21.95 23.24 35.32
CA GLY A 398 22.85 23.00 34.21
C GLY A 398 23.41 21.59 34.42
N ASP A 399 23.10 20.64 33.54
CA ASP A 399 23.93 19.45 33.30
C ASP A 399 23.37 18.57 32.17
N GLY A 400 24.29 18.06 31.35
CA GLY A 400 24.22 16.67 30.90
C GLY A 400 23.44 16.36 29.62
N LEU A 401 24.07 16.59 28.47
CA LEU A 401 23.84 15.79 27.27
C LEU A 401 24.18 14.32 27.56
N ALA A 402 23.30 13.40 27.15
CA ALA A 402 23.65 12.01 26.91
C ALA A 402 23.27 11.65 25.47
N THR A 403 24.26 11.75 24.59
CA THR A 403 24.31 11.10 23.29
C THR A 403 24.57 9.61 23.49
N THR A 404 23.69 8.73 23.02
CA THR A 404 24.01 7.31 22.82
C THR A 404 23.72 6.94 21.37
N GLY A 405 24.71 7.17 20.51
CA GLY A 405 24.92 6.35 19.33
C GLY A 405 25.58 5.06 19.77
N GLY A 406 24.96 3.92 19.45
CA GLY A 406 25.49 2.59 19.68
C GLY A 406 25.41 1.80 18.39
N ASP A 407 26.58 1.58 17.79
CA ASP A 407 26.80 0.72 16.63
C ASP A 407 26.21 -0.68 16.84
N ALA A 408 25.38 -1.14 15.91
CA ALA A 408 24.98 -2.54 15.80
C ALA A 408 25.60 -3.16 14.52
N ARG A 409 26.93 -3.26 14.51
CA ARG A 409 27.64 -4.23 13.67
C ARG A 409 27.98 -5.44 14.53
N ALA A 410 27.25 -6.55 14.32
CA ALA A 410 27.75 -7.94 14.33
C ALA A 410 26.64 -8.92 14.76
N PHE A 411 25.96 -9.54 13.80
CA PHE A 411 25.57 -10.96 13.89
C PHE A 411 25.56 -11.56 12.48
N MET A 412 26.75 -11.98 12.04
CA MET A 412 26.94 -12.92 10.95
C MET A 412 27.33 -14.26 11.58
N ILE A 413 26.39 -15.22 11.66
CA ILE A 413 26.71 -16.64 11.86
C ILE A 413 25.82 -17.46 10.92
N THR A 414 26.45 -17.86 9.82
CA THR A 414 26.36 -19.12 9.08
C THR A 414 25.41 -20.21 9.62
N ALA A 415 24.48 -20.66 8.76
CA ALA A 415 24.00 -22.04 8.76
C ALA A 415 23.85 -22.54 7.31
N ALA A 416 24.98 -23.00 6.74
CA ALA A 416 25.00 -23.86 5.58
C ALA A 416 25.09 -25.33 6.05
N SER A 417 24.48 -26.24 5.27
CA SER A 417 24.67 -27.70 5.22
C SER A 417 23.58 -28.58 5.86
N LEU A 418 22.66 -29.08 5.03
CA LEU A 418 22.18 -30.48 5.11
C LEU A 418 21.51 -30.92 3.80
N VAL A 419 22.34 -31.33 2.84
CA VAL A 419 21.96 -32.22 1.73
C VAL A 419 22.59 -33.58 2.02
N ALA A 420 21.74 -34.59 2.21
CA ALA A 420 21.94 -36.01 1.86
C ALA A 420 21.18 -36.91 2.83
N VAL A 421 19.99 -37.39 2.42
CA VAL A 421 19.55 -38.80 2.43
C VAL A 421 18.13 -38.79 1.85
N GLY A 422 18.00 -39.08 0.55
CA GLY A 422 16.69 -39.10 -0.11
C GLY A 422 16.68 -39.86 -1.44
N ALA A 423 17.61 -40.81 -1.64
CA ALA A 423 17.72 -41.57 -2.89
C ALA A 423 17.83 -43.07 -2.61
N VAL A 424 16.83 -43.66 -1.92
CA VAL A 424 16.64 -45.14 -1.86
C VAL A 424 15.16 -45.56 -1.97
N ALA A 425 14.18 -44.65 -1.95
CA ALA A 425 12.75 -45.02 -1.92
C ALA A 425 12.04 -45.18 -3.29
N LEU A 426 12.74 -45.03 -4.43
CA LEU A 426 12.11 -45.03 -5.76
C LEU A 426 12.37 -46.26 -6.64
N ILE A 427 13.07 -47.29 -6.15
CA ILE A 427 13.33 -48.54 -6.91
C ILE A 427 12.47 -49.72 -6.42
N ALA A 428 11.74 -49.60 -5.30
CA ALA A 428 10.93 -50.69 -4.75
C ALA A 428 9.44 -50.68 -5.18
N ALA A 429 8.91 -49.59 -5.74
CA ALA A 429 7.50 -49.50 -6.13
C ALA A 429 7.21 -49.87 -7.61
N GLY A 430 8.24 -49.96 -8.47
CA GLY A 430 8.09 -50.25 -9.90
C GLY A 430 8.07 -51.74 -10.30
N ARG A 431 8.27 -52.68 -9.36
CA ARG A 431 8.42 -54.12 -9.67
C ARG A 431 7.22 -55.01 -9.28
N ARG A 432 6.08 -54.44 -8.87
CA ARG A 432 4.87 -55.20 -8.51
C ARG A 432 3.66 -55.06 -9.44
N ARG A 433 3.78 -54.38 -10.59
CA ARG A 433 2.72 -54.28 -11.62
C ARG A 433 3.07 -54.96 -12.96
N ALA A 434 3.93 -55.96 -12.93
CA ALA A 434 4.21 -56.80 -14.09
C ALA A 434 4.27 -58.28 -13.66
N ARG A 435 3.12 -58.80 -13.20
CA ARG A 435 2.74 -60.22 -13.10
C ARG A 435 1.34 -60.28 -12.48
N GLU A 436 0.35 -59.99 -13.30
CA GLU A 436 -0.98 -60.63 -13.40
C GLU A 436 -1.69 -60.07 -14.62
#